data_AF-A0A947RHA1-F1
#
_entry.id   AF-A0A947RHA1-F1
#
_cell.length_a   1.000
_cell.length_b   1.000
_cell.length_c   1.000
_cell.angle_alpha   90.00
_cell.angle_beta   90.00
_cell.angle_gamma   90.00
#
_symmetry.space_group_name_H-M   'P 1'
#
loop_
_entity.id
_entity.type
_entity.pdbx_description
1 polymer ?
#
loop_
_entity_poly.entity_id
_entity_poly.type
_entity_poly.pdbx_seq_one_letter_code
_entity_poly.pdbx_strand_id
1 'polypeptide(L)'
;IRALNKLAQSKEKFDIIFIGAPYDSPMLEKVLYKLGAAAFLNDAGIVIAEHRKQQKLLEEYGGLKMFREARYGETTLKFYESSNISR
;
A
#
# COMPACT_ATOMS: atom_id res chain seq x y z
N ILE A 1 -9.21 0.63 9.29
CA ILE A 1 -8.12 1.04 10.24
C ILE A 1 -8.02 0.17 11.50
N ARG A 2 -9.11 -0.15 12.22
CA ARG A 2 -9.04 -0.99 13.44
C ARG A 2 -8.38 -2.37 13.23
N ALA A 3 -8.67 -3.04 12.11
CA ALA A 3 -8.05 -4.32 11.77
C ALA A 3 -6.53 -4.22 11.59
N LEU A 4 -6.04 -3.19 10.88
CA LEU A 4 -4.60 -2.94 10.73
C LEU A 4 -3.92 -2.75 12.09
N ASN A 5 -4.55 -2.04 13.03
CA ASN A 5 -3.99 -1.89 14.37
C ASN A 5 -3.86 -3.24 15.11
N LYS A 6 -4.84 -4.14 14.94
CA LYS A 6 -4.76 -5.50 15.54
C LYS A 6 -3.64 -6.32 14.88
N LEU A 7 -3.54 -6.29 13.56
CA LEU A 7 -2.49 -7.00 12.83
C LEU A 7 -1.08 -6.48 13.17
N ALA A 8 -0.95 -5.18 13.41
CA ALA A 8 0.33 -4.59 13.84
C ALA A 8 0.77 -5.14 15.21
N GLN A 9 -0.18 -5.41 16.11
CA GLN A 9 0.13 -5.99 17.43
C GLN A 9 0.54 -7.45 17.33
N SER A 10 0.00 -8.21 16.37
CA SER A 10 0.37 -9.61 16.15
C SER A 10 1.68 -9.77 15.36
N LYS A 11 2.32 -8.68 14.90
CA LYS A 11 3.55 -8.68 14.09
C LYS A 11 3.45 -9.55 12.82
N GLU A 12 2.24 -9.72 12.31
CA GLU A 12 2.00 -10.49 11.10
C GLU A 12 2.56 -9.73 9.89
N LYS A 13 3.19 -10.48 8.99
CA LYS A 13 3.72 -9.97 7.73
C LYS A 13 3.12 -10.72 6.55
N PHE A 14 3.02 -10.03 5.43
CA PHE A 14 2.37 -10.52 4.23
C PHE A 14 3.31 -10.37 3.03
N ASP A 15 3.26 -11.34 2.13
CA ASP A 15 3.96 -11.27 0.85
C ASP A 15 3.19 -10.41 -0.15
N ILE A 16 1.84 -10.40 -0.07
CA ILE A 16 1.00 -9.62 -0.97
C ILE A 16 -0.16 -9.00 -0.18
N ILE A 17 -0.34 -7.69 -0.34
CA ILE A 17 -1.47 -6.94 0.23
C ILE A 17 -2.22 -6.26 -0.91
N PHE A 18 -3.49 -6.60 -1.10
CA PHE A 18 -4.38 -5.89 -2.02
C PHE A 18 -5.20 -4.84 -1.28
N ILE A 19 -5.31 -3.65 -1.86
CA ILE A 19 -6.16 -2.58 -1.35
C ILE A 19 -7.03 -2.05 -2.48
N GLY A 20 -8.32 -2.32 -2.40
CA GLY A 20 -9.36 -1.65 -3.17
C GLY A 20 -10.35 -1.05 -2.18
N ALA A 21 -10.18 0.23 -1.83
CA ALA A 21 -11.21 0.93 -1.07
C ALA A 21 -12.39 1.26 -2.00
N PRO A 22 -13.63 1.43 -1.49
CA PRO A 22 -14.66 2.09 -2.28
C PRO A 22 -14.11 3.44 -2.78
N TYR A 23 -14.30 3.67 -4.09
CA TYR A 23 -13.65 4.72 -4.86
C TYR A 23 -13.70 6.11 -4.20
N ASP A 24 -12.66 6.91 -4.43
CA ASP A 24 -12.56 8.34 -4.08
C ASP A 24 -12.49 8.68 -2.58
N SER A 25 -12.08 7.73 -1.74
CA SER A 25 -11.90 7.99 -0.30
C SER A 25 -10.46 8.38 0.06
N PRO A 26 -10.24 9.42 0.89
CA PRO A 26 -8.93 9.71 1.52
C PRO A 26 -8.47 8.56 2.45
N MET A 27 -9.28 7.52 2.62
CA MET A 27 -8.94 6.32 3.38
C MET A 27 -7.84 5.50 2.72
N LEU A 28 -7.70 5.52 1.39
CA LEU A 28 -6.65 4.74 0.70
C LEU A 28 -5.26 5.20 1.13
N GLU A 29 -5.00 6.51 1.10
CA GLU A 29 -3.72 7.08 1.55
C GLU A 29 -3.45 6.81 3.03
N LYS A 30 -4.49 6.92 3.87
CA LYS A 30 -4.36 6.59 5.31
C LYS A 30 -3.99 5.13 5.54
N VAL A 31 -4.48 4.21 4.72
CA VAL A 31 -4.10 2.79 4.78
C VAL A 31 -2.64 2.63 4.34
N LEU A 32 -2.23 3.24 3.23
CA LEU A 32 -0.85 3.19 2.73
C LEU A 32 0.15 3.74 3.76
N TYR A 33 -0.12 4.89 4.38
CA TYR A 33 0.71 5.42 5.46
C TYR A 33 0.83 4.47 6.64
N LYS A 34 -0.27 3.80 7.03
CA LYS A 34 -0.21 2.81 8.12
C LYS A 34 0.59 1.57 7.74
N LEU A 35 0.47 1.12 6.49
CA LEU A 35 1.21 -0.03 6.02
C LEU A 35 2.71 0.23 6.02
N GLY A 36 3.13 1.41 5.53
CA GLY A 36 4.53 1.82 5.56
C GLY A 36 5.09 2.14 6.94
N ALA A 37 4.25 2.48 7.91
CA ALA A 37 4.69 2.76 9.28
C ALA A 37 4.89 1.49 10.13
N ALA A 38 4.13 0.42 9.88
CA ALA A 38 4.11 -0.78 10.73
C ALA A 38 4.72 -2.03 10.08
N ALA A 39 5.46 -1.87 8.98
CA ALA A 39 6.29 -2.92 8.36
C ALA A 39 5.56 -4.26 8.14
N PHE A 40 4.33 -4.20 7.60
CA PHE A 40 3.49 -5.37 7.34
C PHE A 40 3.95 -6.24 6.17
N LEU A 41 5.02 -5.86 5.46
CA LEU A 41 5.55 -6.62 4.33
C LEU A 41 6.74 -7.48 4.78
N ASN A 42 6.82 -8.67 4.20
CA ASN A 42 8.08 -9.42 4.13
C ASN A 42 9.07 -8.71 3.19
N ASP A 43 10.32 -9.14 3.18
CA ASP A 43 11.41 -8.45 2.47
C ASP A 43 11.17 -8.31 0.95
N ALA A 44 10.46 -9.27 0.36
CA ALA A 44 10.04 -9.26 -1.05
C ALA A 44 8.52 -9.02 -1.22
N GLY A 45 7.85 -8.55 -0.16
CA GLY A 45 6.42 -8.34 -0.17
C GLY A 45 6.01 -7.10 -0.97
N ILE A 46 4.79 -7.11 -1.51
CA ILE A 46 4.24 -6.00 -2.29
C ILE A 46 2.85 -5.56 -1.80
N VAL A 47 2.57 -4.27 -1.95
CA VAL A 47 1.23 -3.69 -1.82
C VAL A 47 0.73 -3.32 -3.21
N ILE A 48 -0.49 -3.73 -3.53
CA ILE A 48 -1.18 -3.38 -4.78
C ILE A 48 -2.40 -2.52 -4.42
N ALA A 49 -2.35 -1.25 -4.79
CA ALA A 49 -3.41 -0.29 -4.55
C ALA A 49 -4.17 0.01 -5.85
N GLU A 50 -5.46 -0.32 -5.88
CA GLU A 50 -6.37 0.09 -6.95
C GLU A 50 -6.99 1.46 -6.64
N HIS A 51 -6.98 2.36 -7.63
CA HIS A 51 -7.63 3.66 -7.54
C HIS A 51 -8.12 4.16 -8.90
N ARG A 52 -8.94 5.22 -8.92
CA ARG A 52 -9.31 5.90 -10.17
C ARG A 52 -8.16 6.74 -10.71
N LYS A 53 -8.07 6.88 -12.04
CA LYS A 53 -6.99 7.65 -12.70
C LYS A 53 -6.88 9.12 -12.24
N GLN A 54 -7.98 9.70 -11.76
CA GLN A 54 -8.03 11.08 -11.25
C GLN A 54 -7.42 11.21 -9.85
N GLN A 55 -7.45 10.13 -9.06
CA GLN A 55 -6.82 10.10 -7.74
C GLN A 55 -5.31 9.99 -7.92
N LYS A 56 -4.57 10.92 -7.31
CA LYS A 56 -3.10 10.90 -7.32
C LYS A 56 -2.60 10.34 -6.00
N LEU A 57 -1.98 9.16 -6.05
CA LEU A 57 -1.24 8.61 -4.93
C LEU A 57 0.24 9.00 -5.04
N LEU A 58 0.87 9.22 -3.89
CA LEU A 58 2.29 9.53 -3.77
C LEU A 58 3.17 8.36 -4.22
N GLU A 59 4.42 8.66 -4.55
CA GLU A 59 5.43 7.65 -4.82
C GLU A 59 5.92 6.97 -3.54
N GLU A 60 5.81 7.64 -2.39
CA GLU A 60 6.29 7.13 -1.11
C GLU A 60 5.27 7.36 0.01
N TYR A 61 5.11 6.34 0.86
CA TYR A 61 4.24 6.37 2.04
C TYR A 61 4.98 5.76 3.24
N GLY A 62 5.81 6.55 3.92
CA GLY A 62 6.67 6.02 4.98
C GLY A 62 7.63 4.97 4.42
N GLY A 63 7.62 3.77 4.99
CA GLY A 63 8.45 2.64 4.54
C GLY A 63 8.02 1.96 3.23
N LEU A 64 7.11 2.57 2.45
CA LEU A 64 6.66 2.03 1.16
C LEU A 64 7.12 2.92 0.02
N LYS A 65 7.65 2.32 -1.04
CA LYS A 65 8.07 3.00 -2.27
C LYS A 65 7.40 2.38 -3.50
N MET A 66 6.85 3.22 -4.36
CA MET A 66 6.24 2.82 -5.61
C MET A 66 7.33 2.40 -6.60
N PHE A 67 7.17 1.23 -7.21
CA PHE A 67 8.09 0.71 -8.22
C PHE A 67 7.41 0.43 -9.56
N ARG A 68 6.07 0.37 -9.59
CA ARG A 68 5.30 0.14 -10.81
C ARG A 68 3.92 0.79 -10.74
N GLU A 69 3.44 1.24 -11.90
CA GLU A 69 2.07 1.69 -12.13
C GLU A 69 1.52 1.00 -13.40
N ALA A 70 0.26 0.59 -13.38
CA ALA A 70 -0.44 0.04 -14.54
C ALA A 70 -1.82 0.69 -14.68
N ARG A 71 -2.17 1.15 -15.89
CA ARG A 71 -3.42 1.88 -16.17
C ARG A 71 -4.33 1.07 -17.09
N TYR A 72 -5.60 0.95 -16.72
CA TYR A 72 -6.65 0.22 -17.42
C TYR A 72 -7.92 1.07 -17.48
N GLY A 73 -8.06 1.89 -18.52
CA GLY A 73 -9.19 2.81 -18.65
C GLY A 73 -9.24 3.82 -17.51
N GLU A 74 -10.30 3.77 -16.69
CA GLU A 74 -10.46 4.64 -15.51
C GLU A 74 -9.74 4.10 -14.25
N THR A 75 -9.28 2.85 -14.28
CA THR A 75 -8.63 2.19 -13.14
C THR A 75 -7.11 2.25 -13.26
N THR A 76 -6.44 2.58 -12.17
CA THR A 76 -4.99 2.54 -12.03
C THR A 76 -4.62 1.61 -10.88
N LEU A 77 -3.65 0.73 -11.13
CA LEU A 77 -2.98 -0.07 -10.12
C LEU A 77 -1.61 0.52 -9.83
N LYS A 78 -1.32 0.83 -8.57
CA LYS A 78 0.04 1.16 -8.12
C LYS A 78 0.60 0.05 -7.23
N PHE A 79 1.85 -0.28 -7.47
CA PHE A 79 2.58 -1.32 -6.78
C PHE A 79 3.67 -0.68 -5.92
N TYR A 80 3.67 -1.02 -4.64
CA TYR A 80 4.64 -0.54 -3.67
C TYR A 80 5.40 -1.72 -3.06
N GLU A 81 6.68 -1.50 -2.78
CA GLU A 81 7.56 -2.41 -2.05
C GLU A 81 8.08 -1.73 -0.78
N SER A 82 8.69 -2.51 0.12
CA SER A 82 9.34 -1.95 1.31
C SER A 82 10.57 -1.13 0.91
N SER A 83 10.64 0.14 1.34
CA SER A 83 11.81 1.00 1.11
C SER A 83 13.01 0.63 1.99
N ASN A 84 12.82 -0.24 2.98
CA ASN A 84 13.84 -0.64 3.95
C ASN A 84 14.72 -1.81 3.48
N ILE A 85 14.83 -2.03 2.17
CA ILE A 85 15.76 -3.05 1.66
C ILE A 85 17.20 -2.53 1.84
N SER A 86 17.79 -2.85 2.99
CA SER A 86 19.23 -3.00 3.12
C SER A 86 19.67 -4.11 2.15
N ARG A 87 20.20 -3.70 1.00
CA ARG A 87 21.02 -4.58 0.14
C ARG A 87 22.39 -4.78 0.76
#